data_AF-A0A2E2EGA7-F1
#
_entry.id   AF-A0A2E2EGA7-F1
#
_cell.length_a   1.000
_cell.length_b   1.000
_cell.length_c   1.000
_cell.angle_alpha   90.00
_cell.angle_beta   90.00
_cell.angle_gamma   90.00
#
_symmetry.space_group_name_H-M   'P 1'
#
loop_
_entity.id
_entity.type
_entity.pdbx_description
1 polymer ?
#
loop_
_entity_poly.entity_id
_entity_poly.type
_entity_poly.pdbx_seq_one_letter_code
_entity_poly.pdbx_strand_id
1 'polypeptide(L)' 'MKQSFLNNEALIVVCLFLSVLRIYLEVIGFNFNQLPLTKKFQIDQTKFHRYGFYLSVGYFILFAPGYLLS' A
#
# COMPACT_ATOMS: atom_id res chain seq x y z
N MET A 1 -27.07 -8.63 5.37
CA MET A 1 -25.94 -9.52 5.68
C MET A 1 -24.67 -8.65 5.68
N LYS A 2 -24.23 -8.19 6.85
CA LYS A 2 -23.04 -7.32 6.97
C LYS A 2 -21.82 -8.21 6.81
N GLN A 3 -21.33 -8.41 5.58
CA GLN A 3 -20.04 -9.04 5.36
C GLN A 3 -18.99 -8.16 6.05
N SER A 4 -18.45 -8.68 7.15
CA SER A 4 -17.41 -8.03 7.92
C SER A 4 -16.24 -7.75 6.98
N PHE A 5 -15.75 -6.51 6.93
CA PHE A 5 -14.65 -6.09 6.05
C PHE A 5 -13.40 -6.96 6.19
N LEU A 6 -13.28 -7.70 7.30
CA LEU A 6 -12.21 -8.64 7.62
C LEU A 6 -12.42 -10.07 7.07
N ASN A 7 -13.61 -10.43 6.60
CA ASN A 7 -13.91 -11.76 6.03
C ASN A 7 -13.79 -11.81 4.50
N ASN A 8 -13.53 -10.67 3.86
CA ASN A 8 -13.20 -10.64 2.44
C ASN A 8 -11.70 -10.87 2.28
N GLU A 9 -11.28 -12.14 2.28
CA GLU A 9 -9.90 -12.56 2.02
C GLU A 9 -9.35 -11.90 0.75
N ALA A 10 -10.19 -11.77 -0.28
CA ALA A 10 -9.87 -11.06 -1.51
C ALA A 10 -9.42 -9.60 -1.28
N LEU A 11 -10.06 -8.88 -0.35
CA LEU A 11 -9.70 -7.50 -0.02
C LEU A 11 -8.33 -7.44 0.67
N ILE A 12 -8.07 -8.36 1.61
CA ILE A 12 -6.79 -8.46 2.32
C ILE A 12 -5.67 -8.75 1.33
N VAL A 13 -5.87 -9.70 0.40
CA VAL A 13 -4.89 -10.04 -0.64
C VAL A 13 -4.61 -8.86 -1.56
N VAL A 14 -5.65 -8.17 -2.03
CA VAL A 14 -5.47 -6.98 -2.89
C VAL A 14 -4.70 -5.89 -2.16
N CYS A 15 -5.02 -5.62 -0.89
CA CYS A 15 -4.29 -4.67 -0.07
C CYS A 15 -2.83 -5.10 0.18
N LEU A 16 -2.58 -6.39 0.40
CA LEU A 16 -1.24 -6.94 0.57
C LEU A 16 -0.43 -6.78 -0.71
N PHE A 17 -1.02 -7.11 -1.86
CA PHE A 17 -0.40 -6.94 -3.17
C PHE A 17 -0.06 -5.48 -3.45
N LEU A 18 -0.99 -4.55 -3.20
CA LEU A 18 -0.75 -3.11 -3.34
C LEU A 18 0.35 -2.61 -2.39
N SER A 19 0.42 -3.15 -1.18
CA SER A 19 1.48 -2.84 -0.23
C SER A 19 2.85 -3.29 -0.74
N VAL A 20 2.96 -4.54 -1.21
CA VAL A 20 4.20 -5.08 -1.79
C VAL A 20 4.64 -4.27 -3.00
N LEU A 21 3.70 -3.95 -3.91
CA LEU A 21 3.96 -3.11 -5.08
C LEU A 21 4.50 -1.74 -4.64
N ARG A 22 3.88 -1.11 -3.62
CA ARG A 22 4.33 0.19 -3.11
C ARG A 22 5.74 0.12 -2.53
N ILE A 23 6.04 -0.92 -1.75
CA ILE A 23 7.36 -1.13 -1.15
C ILE A 23 8.40 -1.35 -2.25
N TYR A 24 8.09 -2.18 -3.25
CA TYR A 24 8.97 -2.44 -4.39
C TYR A 24 9.32 -1.17 -5.17
N LEU A 25 8.31 -0.36 -5.49
CA LEU A 25 8.52 0.91 -6.21
C LEU A 25 9.42 1.88 -5.42
N GLU A 26 9.31 1.91 -4.09
CA GLU A 26 10.20 2.71 -3.24
C GLU A 26 11.64 2.16 -3.26
N VAL A 27 11.82 0.83 -3.20
CA VAL A 27 13.15 0.18 -3.20
C VAL A 27 13.92 0.45 -4.50
N ILE A 28 13.24 0.47 -5.66
CA ILE A 28 13.88 0.81 -6.94
C ILE A 28 14.07 2.33 -7.14
N GLY A 29 13.69 3.16 -6.17
CA GLY A 29 13.79 4.61 -6.26
C GLY A 29 12.84 5.24 -7.28
N PHE A 30 11.67 4.63 -7.51
CA PHE A 30 10.71 5.12 -8.49
C PHE A 30 10.23 6.54 -8.12
N ASN A 31 10.37 7.48 -9.05
CA ASN A 31 10.02 8.86 -8.81
C ASN A 31 8.50 9.08 -8.97
N PHE A 32 7.76 8.95 -7.87
CA PHE A 32 6.30 9.13 -7.85
C PHE A 32 5.83 10.54 -8.25
N ASN A 33 6.70 11.56 -8.20
CA ASN A 33 6.38 12.93 -8.63
C ASN A 33 6.26 13.05 -10.15
N GLN A 34 6.77 12.07 -10.91
CA GLN A 34 6.67 12.06 -12.37
C GLN A 34 5.33 11.53 -12.88
N LEU A 35 4.52 10.89 -12.03
CA LEU A 35 3.22 10.35 -12.42
C LEU A 35 2.20 11.49 -12.68
N PRO A 36 1.42 11.43 -13.77
CA PRO A 36 0.44 12.46 -14.12
C PRO A 36 -0.68 12.59 -13.10
N LEU A 37 -0.99 11.51 -12.38
CA LEU A 37 -1.98 11.49 -11.29
C LEU A 37 -1.52 12.32 -10.08
N THR A 38 -0.23 12.24 -9.73
CA THR A 38 0.33 12.99 -8.60
C THR A 38 0.39 14.48 -8.90
N LYS A 39 0.73 14.87 -10.13
CA LYS A 39 0.80 16.28 -10.56
C LYS A 39 -0.52 17.05 -10.44
N LYS A 40 -1.66 16.36 -10.48
CA LYS A 40 -2.99 16.99 -10.31
C LYS A 40 -3.35 17.25 -8.85
N PHE A 41 -2.65 16.65 -7.90
CA PHE A 41 -2.91 16.83 -6.48
C PHE A 41 -2.12 18.02 -5.93
N GLN A 42 -2.84 19.04 -5.44
CA GLN A 42 -2.28 20.23 -4.78
C GLN A 42 -1.86 19.98 -3.31
N ILE A 43 -1.82 18.72 -2.89
CA ILE A 43 -1.41 18.32 -1.53
C ILE A 43 0.11 18.19 -1.49
N ASP A 44 0.70 18.37 -0.32
CA ASP A 44 2.12 18.12 -0.06
C ASP A 44 2.51 16.66 -0.39
N GLN A 45 2.91 16.43 -1.64
CA GLN A 45 3.14 15.11 -2.24
C GLN A 45 4.22 14.32 -1.48
N THR A 46 5.21 15.04 -0.95
CA THR A 46 6.32 14.45 -0.19
C THR A 46 5.82 13.77 1.08
N LYS A 47 4.93 14.43 1.83
CA LYS A 47 4.32 13.88 3.04
C LYS A 47 3.39 12.72 2.69
N PHE A 48 2.55 12.90 1.68
CA PHE A 48 1.60 11.85 1.27
C PHE A 48 2.31 10.55 0.87
N HIS A 49 3.37 10.63 0.06
CA HIS A 49 4.15 9.46 -0.34
C HIS A 49 4.84 8.80 0.84
N ARG A 50 5.39 9.58 1.76
CA ARG A 50 6.05 9.08 2.97
C ARG A 50 5.07 8.37 3.90
N TYR A 51 3.89 8.94 4.15
CA TYR A 51 2.84 8.29 4.95
C TYR A 51 2.29 7.03 4.28
N GLY A 52 2.07 7.07 2.96
CA GLY A 52 1.62 5.90 2.19
C GLY A 52 2.62 4.75 2.24
N PHE A 53 3.92 5.05 2.22
CA PHE A 53 4.97 4.05 2.39
C PHE A 53 4.97 3.45 3.80
N TYR A 54 4.93 4.27 4.86
CA TYR A 54 4.86 3.77 6.24
C TYR A 54 3.64 2.88 6.49
N LEU A 55 2.47 3.27 5.96
CA LEU A 55 1.26 2.46 6.02
C LEU A 55 1.47 1.10 5.31
N SER A 56 2.06 1.12 4.11
CA SER A 56 2.31 -0.10 3.34
C SER A 56 3.26 -1.04 4.09
N VAL A 57 4.38 -0.52 4.58
CA VAL A 57 5.34 -1.30 5.39
C VAL A 57 4.67 -1.90 6.62
N GLY A 58 3.89 -1.09 7.37
CA GLY A 58 3.16 -1.58 8.53
C GLY A 58 2.14 -2.68 8.18
N TYR A 59 1.39 -2.50 7.10
CA TYR A 59 0.43 -3.48 6.61
C TYR A 59 1.10 -4.80 6.21
N PHE A 60 2.23 -4.71 5.50
CA PHE A 60 3.00 -5.88 5.11
C PHE A 60 3.51 -6.65 6.34
N ILE A 61 4.07 -5.96 7.34
CA ILE A 61 4.58 -6.59 8.56
C ILE A 61 3.47 -7.28 9.35
N LEU A 62 2.28 -6.68 9.47
CA LEU A 62 1.17 -7.27 10.23
C LEU A 62 0.51 -8.45 9.52
N PHE A 63 0.26 -8.34 8.21
CA PHE A 63 -0.60 -9.28 7.49
C PHE A 63 0.15 -10.31 6.64
N ALA A 64 1.38 -10.02 6.19
CA ALA A 64 2.15 -10.96 5.38
C ALA A 64 2.50 -12.26 6.13
N PRO A 65 2.92 -12.24 7.41
CA PRO A 65 3.24 -13.48 8.13
C PRO A 65 2.02 -14.41 8.24
N GLY A 66 0.85 -13.84 8.53
CA GLY A 66 -0.39 -14.62 8.61
C GLY A 66 -0.80 -15.25 7.28
N TYR A 67 -0.47 -14.61 6.15
CA TYR A 67 -0.79 -15.12 4.83
C TYR A 67 0.25 -16.13 4.29
N LEU A 68 1.53 -15.97 4.66
CA LEU A 68 2.63 -16.85 4.24
C LEU A 68 2.74 -18.13 5.08
N LEU A 69 2.31 -18.08 6.34
CA LEU A 69 2.37 -19.21 7.27
C LEU A 69 1.05 -20.00 7.36
N SER A 70 0.00 -19.54 6.67
CA SER A 70 -1.28 -20.26 6.53
C SER A 70 -1.24 -21.23 5.35
#